data_AF-A0A433K180-F1
#
_entry.id   AF-A0A433K180-F1
#
_cell.length_a   1.000
_cell.length_b   1.000
_cell.length_c   1.000
_cell.angle_alpha   90.00
_cell.angle_beta   90.00
_cell.angle_gamma   90.00
#
_symmetry.space_group_name_H-M   'P 1'
#
loop_
_entity.id
_entity.type
_entity.pdbx_description
1 polymer ?
#
loop_
_entity_poly.entity_id
_entity_poly.type
_entity_poly.pdbx_seq_one_letter_code
_entity_poly.pdbx_strand_id
1 'polypeptide(L)'
;MDNALAFDEITMKRMPQFLILIILLLLGLPYIGLNFGFDFSIHSSQLSGQSMHNYLLEAQVRGYFRQTLLQWSGFSLAAVTVLLAFTRYKLSGDKIALIIGLSILFSGFIEAIHTLFIDGLSLNFKQKNNCDALIWTFSNSVSGLILLVGLSILLKTRKKSYLRFSSFSLITCLLLLLAAGTIYSITNASFIPKMWFEQEHISRPYEGISLVIYLFILMFVYPKIYRKYPSILSHCIFYIGITQIITALYLILLSHVPYDSAYNIAYFLKVVNYFIPCVCLIINYVVSYRAVLARSGDLEQNSGKIRAIPGLLVHSPYSQNGLSTSP
;
A
#
# COMPACT_ATOMS: atom_id res chain seq x y z
N MET A 1 -18.47 16.91 -26.59
CA MET A 1 -17.32 16.06 -27.00
C MET A 1 -17.06 15.11 -25.85
N ASP A 2 -18.00 14.21 -25.61
CA ASP A 2 -18.17 13.55 -24.30
C ASP A 2 -17.92 12.04 -24.41
N ASN A 3 -16.98 11.64 -25.27
CA ASN A 3 -16.50 10.26 -25.32
C ASN A 3 -15.34 10.12 -24.34
N ALA A 4 -15.63 10.32 -23.05
CA ALA A 4 -14.80 9.72 -22.02
C ALA A 4 -14.88 8.21 -22.25
N LEU A 5 -13.76 7.60 -22.63
CA LEU A 5 -13.55 6.15 -22.69
C LEU A 5 -14.18 5.50 -21.46
N ALA A 6 -15.41 5.02 -21.60
CA ALA A 6 -16.14 4.40 -20.51
C ALA A 6 -15.51 3.03 -20.26
N PHE A 7 -14.58 2.99 -19.31
CA PHE A 7 -13.96 1.79 -18.75
C PHE A 7 -14.98 0.95 -17.97
N ASP A 8 -16.10 0.55 -18.58
CA ASP A 8 -17.09 -0.32 -17.93
C ASP A 8 -16.69 -1.80 -18.10
N GLU A 9 -16.18 -2.33 -16.98
CA GLU A 9 -16.42 -3.64 -16.35
C GLU A 9 -16.18 -4.96 -17.12
N ILE A 10 -14.92 -5.21 -17.49
CA ILE A 10 -14.36 -6.57 -17.32
C ILE A 10 -13.28 -6.46 -16.25
N THR A 11 -13.69 -6.40 -14.99
CA THR A 11 -12.74 -6.47 -13.87
C THR A 11 -12.75 -7.89 -13.31
N MET A 12 -11.56 -8.46 -13.08
CA MET A 12 -11.48 -9.72 -12.36
C MET A 12 -12.05 -9.52 -10.95
N LYS A 13 -13.04 -10.34 -10.57
CA LYS A 13 -13.72 -10.24 -9.27
C LYS A 13 -12.84 -10.71 -8.11
N ARG A 14 -11.89 -11.61 -8.38
CA ARG A 14 -11.02 -12.23 -7.38
C ARG A 14 -9.56 -12.13 -7.80
N MET A 15 -8.70 -12.16 -6.80
CA MET A 15 -7.26 -12.27 -6.99
C MET A 15 -6.91 -13.66 -7.56
N PRO A 16 -5.88 -13.78 -8.43
CA PRO A 16 -5.42 -15.07 -8.90
C PRO A 16 -5.02 -16.00 -7.74
N GLN A 17 -5.43 -17.26 -7.79
CA GLN A 17 -5.19 -18.24 -6.72
C GLN A 17 -3.71 -18.42 -6.38
N PHE A 18 -2.84 -18.37 -7.40
CA PHE A 18 -1.39 -18.42 -7.21
C PHE A 18 -0.85 -17.27 -6.34
N LEU A 19 -1.35 -16.04 -6.55
CA LEU A 19 -0.96 -14.89 -5.74
C LEU A 19 -1.44 -15.03 -4.29
N ILE A 20 -2.65 -15.58 -4.10
CA ILE A 20 -3.19 -15.88 -2.76
C ILE A 20 -2.28 -16.89 -2.04
N LEU A 21 -1.88 -17.96 -2.72
CA LEU A 21 -0.98 -18.97 -2.18
C LEU A 21 0.36 -18.36 -1.76
N ILE A 22 0.95 -17.51 -2.60
CA ILE A 22 2.19 -16.80 -2.27
C ILE A 22 2.01 -15.95 -1.02
N ILE A 23 0.93 -15.15 -0.94
CA ILE A 23 0.69 -14.29 0.23
C ILE A 23 0.54 -15.13 1.50
N LEU A 24 -0.23 -16.22 1.45
CA LEU A 24 -0.40 -17.11 2.61
C LEU A 24 0.92 -17.74 3.05
N LEU A 25 1.76 -18.16 2.08
CA LEU A 25 3.08 -18.70 2.36
C LEU A 25 3.98 -17.63 3.00
N LEU A 26 4.02 -16.42 2.46
CA LEU A 26 4.82 -15.32 3.01
C LEU A 26 4.41 -14.95 4.44
N LEU A 27 3.14 -15.08 4.79
CA LEU A 27 2.61 -14.77 6.12
C LEU A 27 2.90 -15.88 7.14
N GLY A 28 2.71 -17.15 6.76
CA GLY A 28 2.77 -18.29 7.67
C GLY A 28 4.11 -19.01 7.73
N LEU A 29 4.85 -19.07 6.61
CA LEU A 29 6.11 -19.82 6.52
C LEU A 29 7.21 -19.30 7.47
N PRO A 30 7.37 -17.97 7.69
CA PRO A 30 8.34 -17.49 8.66
C PRO A 30 8.09 -18.02 10.07
N TYR A 31 6.82 -18.06 10.53
CA TYR A 31 6.45 -18.62 11.83
C TYR A 31 6.79 -20.11 11.95
N ILE A 32 6.49 -20.87 10.90
CA ILE A 32 6.86 -22.29 10.83
C ILE A 32 8.38 -22.44 10.93
N GLY A 33 9.13 -21.61 10.19
CA GLY A 33 10.58 -21.58 10.22
C GLY A 33 11.15 -21.31 11.63
N LEU A 34 10.60 -20.34 12.35
CA LEU A 34 11.00 -20.05 13.73
C LEU A 34 10.85 -21.28 14.64
N ASN A 35 9.75 -22.02 14.52
CA ASN A 35 9.52 -23.23 15.31
C ASN A 35 10.46 -24.40 14.93
N PHE A 36 10.98 -24.43 13.70
CA PHE A 36 12.01 -25.36 13.26
C PHE A 36 13.43 -24.91 13.63
N GLY A 37 13.59 -23.79 14.35
CA GLY A 37 14.88 -23.27 14.77
C GLY A 37 15.60 -22.43 13.71
N PHE A 38 14.93 -22.02 12.63
CA PHE A 38 15.48 -21.00 11.74
C PHE A 38 15.49 -19.66 12.46
N ASP A 39 16.68 -19.10 12.67
CA ASP A 39 16.83 -17.80 13.28
C ASP A 39 17.13 -16.73 12.22
N PHE A 40 16.18 -15.82 12.04
CA PHE A 40 16.28 -14.62 11.21
C PHE A 40 16.86 -13.43 11.97
N SER A 41 17.28 -13.60 13.23
CA SER A 41 17.98 -12.58 13.99
C SER A 41 19.39 -12.37 13.45
N ILE A 42 20.04 -11.32 13.93
CA ILE A 42 21.44 -11.06 13.60
C ILE A 42 22.26 -11.89 14.57
N HIS A 43 22.89 -12.95 14.06
CA HIS A 43 23.61 -13.89 14.90
C HIS A 43 24.64 -13.17 15.77
N SER A 44 24.48 -13.46 17.05
CA SER A 44 25.39 -13.42 18.19
C SER A 44 26.58 -14.38 18.21
N SER A 45 27.34 -14.64 17.14
CA SER A 45 28.33 -15.74 17.21
C SER A 45 29.32 -15.50 18.36
N GLN A 46 29.22 -16.38 19.36
CA GLN A 46 29.97 -16.38 20.61
C GLN A 46 31.47 -16.37 20.35
N LEU A 47 32.14 -15.24 20.64
CA LEU A 47 33.59 -15.18 20.78
C LEU A 47 33.91 -14.33 22.01
N SER A 48 34.58 -14.94 22.98
CA SER A 48 34.96 -14.37 24.27
C SER A 48 36.13 -13.38 24.15
N GLY A 49 36.02 -12.23 24.83
CA GLY A 49 37.15 -11.37 25.25
C GLY A 49 37.44 -10.18 24.34
N GLN A 50 37.29 -8.94 24.88
CA GLN A 50 37.60 -7.60 24.32
C GLN A 50 37.05 -7.23 22.92
N SER A 51 36.75 -8.19 22.05
CA SER A 51 36.07 -8.06 20.76
C SER A 51 34.56 -7.86 20.88
N MET A 52 33.99 -8.04 22.09
CA MET A 52 32.55 -7.95 22.37
C MET A 52 31.95 -6.58 21.99
N HIS A 53 32.69 -5.47 22.20
CA HIS A 53 32.19 -4.13 21.86
C HIS A 53 32.14 -3.92 20.34
N ASN A 54 33.21 -4.30 19.63
CA ASN A 54 33.26 -4.21 18.16
C ASN A 54 32.20 -5.12 17.51
N TYR A 55 31.94 -6.27 18.12
CA TYR A 55 30.92 -7.21 17.65
C TYR A 55 29.50 -6.68 17.86
N LEU A 56 29.20 -6.12 19.04
CA LEU A 56 27.89 -5.51 19.31
C LEU A 56 27.63 -4.34 18.37
N LEU A 57 28.65 -3.52 18.10
CA LEU A 57 28.58 -2.46 17.11
C LEU A 57 28.32 -3.04 15.71
N GLU A 58 29.03 -4.08 15.29
CA GLU A 58 28.83 -4.73 14.00
C GLU A 58 27.41 -5.30 13.85
N ALA A 59 26.90 -5.98 14.88
CA ALA A 59 25.54 -6.52 14.88
C ALA A 59 24.48 -5.40 14.78
N GLN A 60 24.68 -4.29 15.51
CA GLN A 60 23.81 -3.12 15.43
C GLN A 60 23.84 -2.49 14.03
N VAL A 61 25.02 -2.33 13.43
CA VAL A 61 25.19 -1.77 12.08
C VAL A 61 24.52 -2.67 11.03
N ARG A 62 24.73 -3.99 11.12
CA ARG A 62 24.07 -4.95 10.21
C ARG A 62 22.55 -4.89 10.32
N GLY A 63 22.02 -4.75 11.54
CA GLY A 63 20.59 -4.69 11.78
C GLY A 63 19.95 -3.43 11.28
N TYR A 64 20.59 -2.31 11.60
CA TYR A 64 20.24 -1.02 11.06
C TYR A 64 20.25 -1.04 9.53
N PHE A 65 21.32 -1.54 8.89
CA PHE A 65 21.41 -1.60 7.44
C PHE A 65 20.30 -2.46 6.82
N ARG A 66 19.99 -3.62 7.41
CA ARG A 66 18.88 -4.48 6.98
C ARG A 66 17.54 -3.77 7.10
N GLN A 67 17.30 -3.10 8.22
CA GLN A 67 16.09 -2.31 8.44
C GLN A 67 15.95 -1.21 7.38
N THR A 68 16.99 -0.41 7.19
CA THR A 68 17.05 0.68 6.20
C THR A 68 16.79 0.15 4.79
N LEU A 69 17.38 -0.97 4.39
CA LEU A 69 17.12 -1.59 3.08
C LEU A 69 15.66 -2.01 2.91
N LEU A 70 15.04 -2.60 3.94
CA LEU A 70 13.63 -3.00 3.90
C LEU A 70 12.71 -1.77 3.83
N GLN A 71 12.99 -0.73 4.61
CA GLN A 71 12.24 0.53 4.59
C GLN A 71 12.34 1.24 3.23
N TRP A 72 13.54 1.35 2.65
CA TRP A 72 13.71 1.94 1.32
C TRP A 72 13.01 1.14 0.21
N SER A 73 13.04 -0.19 0.31
CA SER A 73 12.31 -1.07 -0.61
C SER A 73 10.80 -0.86 -0.47
N GLY A 74 10.32 -0.76 0.76
CA GLY A 74 8.92 -0.46 1.08
C GLY A 74 8.47 0.89 0.53
N PHE A 75 9.25 1.95 0.75
CA PHE A 75 8.99 3.28 0.20
C PHE A 75 8.96 3.28 -1.33
N SER A 76 9.94 2.66 -1.98
CA SER A 76 10.00 2.57 -3.45
C SER A 76 8.75 1.91 -4.02
N LEU A 77 8.31 0.83 -3.38
CA LEU A 77 7.10 0.10 -3.75
C LEU A 77 5.83 0.91 -3.47
N ALA A 78 5.79 1.64 -2.36
CA ALA A 78 4.71 2.56 -2.05
C ALA A 78 4.59 3.67 -3.11
N ALA A 79 5.70 4.27 -3.54
CA ALA A 79 5.72 5.29 -4.58
C ALA A 79 5.13 4.78 -5.91
N VAL A 80 5.56 3.61 -6.37
CA VAL A 80 5.00 2.96 -7.57
C VAL A 80 3.51 2.68 -7.39
N THR A 81 3.11 2.15 -6.23
CA THR A 81 1.71 1.82 -5.93
C THR A 81 0.81 3.06 -5.94
N VAL A 82 1.28 4.19 -5.39
CA VAL A 82 0.56 5.46 -5.40
C VAL A 82 0.37 5.97 -6.82
N LEU A 83 1.42 5.95 -7.64
CA LEU A 83 1.34 6.37 -9.04
C LEU A 83 0.32 5.54 -9.82
N LEU A 84 0.34 4.22 -9.65
CA LEU A 84 -0.61 3.30 -10.28
C LEU A 84 -2.04 3.55 -9.77
N ALA A 85 -2.22 3.75 -8.46
CA ALA A 85 -3.51 4.01 -7.85
C ALA A 85 -4.14 5.32 -8.38
N PHE A 86 -3.34 6.39 -8.45
CA PHE A 86 -3.80 7.68 -8.96
C PHE A 86 -4.09 7.65 -10.45
N THR A 87 -3.27 6.92 -11.22
CA THR A 87 -3.52 6.68 -12.65
C THR A 87 -4.83 5.94 -12.85
N ARG A 88 -5.07 4.87 -12.09
CA ARG A 88 -6.31 4.11 -12.15
C ARG A 88 -7.52 4.95 -11.77
N TYR A 89 -7.40 5.77 -10.73
CA TYR A 89 -8.46 6.69 -10.34
C TYR A 89 -8.79 7.70 -11.44
N LYS A 90 -7.75 8.30 -12.06
CA LYS A 90 -7.92 9.28 -13.13
C LYS A 90 -8.54 8.68 -14.39
N LEU A 91 -8.16 7.46 -14.76
CA LEU A 91 -8.64 6.79 -15.97
C LEU A 91 -10.06 6.20 -15.82
N SER A 92 -10.35 5.57 -14.68
CA SER A 92 -11.56 4.76 -14.52
C SER A 92 -12.50 5.26 -13.43
N GLY A 93 -12.14 6.31 -12.69
CA GLY A 93 -12.94 6.81 -11.56
C GLY A 93 -13.00 5.85 -10.36
N ASP A 94 -12.10 4.87 -10.30
CA ASP A 94 -12.11 3.82 -9.27
C ASP A 94 -11.67 4.38 -7.92
N LYS A 95 -12.66 4.64 -7.06
CA LYS A 95 -12.46 5.23 -5.73
C LYS A 95 -11.72 4.30 -4.78
N ILE A 96 -11.80 2.98 -4.98
CA ILE A 96 -11.09 2.03 -4.12
C ILE A 96 -9.59 2.15 -4.36
N ALA A 97 -9.17 2.26 -5.62
CA ALA A 97 -7.79 2.51 -6.00
C ALA A 97 -7.27 3.79 -5.32
N LEU A 98 -8.04 4.87 -5.37
CA LEU A 98 -7.68 6.13 -4.71
C LEU A 98 -7.50 5.99 -3.19
N ILE A 99 -8.44 5.32 -2.50
CA ILE A 99 -8.38 5.16 -1.04
C ILE A 99 -7.14 4.35 -0.64
N ILE A 100 -6.85 3.25 -1.35
CA ILE A 100 -5.64 2.45 -1.16
C ILE A 100 -4.40 3.33 -1.39
N GLY A 101 -4.37 4.10 -2.48
CA GLY A 101 -3.27 5.00 -2.80
C GLY A 101 -3.01 6.05 -1.72
N LEU A 102 -4.05 6.69 -1.18
CA LEU A 102 -3.89 7.69 -0.12
C LEU A 102 -3.37 7.09 1.20
N SER A 103 -3.86 5.90 1.57
CA SER A 103 -3.39 5.17 2.76
C SER A 103 -1.91 4.80 2.63
N ILE A 104 -1.50 4.25 1.48
CA ILE A 104 -0.12 3.87 1.21
C ILE A 104 0.79 5.08 1.09
N LEU A 105 0.32 6.17 0.47
CA LEU A 105 1.07 7.41 0.36
C LEU A 105 1.47 7.93 1.74
N PHE A 106 0.52 7.99 2.66
CA PHE A 106 0.79 8.43 4.03
C PHE A 106 1.84 7.55 4.71
N SER A 107 1.62 6.23 4.70
CA SER A 107 2.50 5.27 5.36
C SER A 107 3.92 5.27 4.78
N GLY A 108 4.04 5.26 3.45
CA GLY A 108 5.33 5.25 2.75
C GLY A 108 6.09 6.58 2.87
N PHE A 109 5.39 7.71 2.92
CA PHE A 109 6.04 9.00 3.12
C PHE A 109 6.59 9.16 4.54
N ILE A 110 5.88 8.65 5.56
CA ILE A 110 6.42 8.55 6.92
C ILE A 110 7.72 7.73 6.94
N GLU A 111 7.75 6.58 6.25
CA GLU A 111 8.96 5.76 6.15
C GLU A 111 10.11 6.51 5.47
N ALA A 112 9.85 7.20 4.37
CA ALA A 112 10.87 7.99 3.68
C ALA A 112 11.48 9.05 4.60
N ILE A 113 10.65 9.82 5.31
CA ILE A 113 11.14 10.85 6.23
C ILE A 113 11.87 10.20 7.41
N HIS A 114 11.32 9.11 7.99
CA HIS A 114 11.95 8.40 9.10
C HIS A 114 13.36 7.94 8.74
N THR A 115 13.52 7.28 7.60
CA THR A 115 14.82 6.79 7.14
C THR A 115 15.78 7.89 6.67
N LEU A 116 15.27 9.00 6.12
CA LEU A 116 16.12 10.13 5.68
C LEU A 116 16.58 11.04 6.82
N PHE A 117 15.71 11.28 7.81
CA PHE A 117 15.95 12.28 8.84
C PHE A 117 16.25 11.66 10.21
N ILE A 118 15.42 10.75 10.70
CA ILE A 118 15.53 10.25 12.09
C ILE A 118 16.70 9.30 12.24
N ASP A 119 16.87 8.43 11.25
CA ASP A 119 17.95 7.47 11.18
C ASP A 119 19.35 8.13 11.13
N GLY A 120 19.44 9.40 10.68
CA GLY A 120 20.65 10.21 10.71
C GLY A 120 20.89 11.02 12.00
N LEU A 121 19.94 11.06 12.94
CA LEU A 121 20.09 11.80 14.21
C LEU A 121 20.82 10.93 15.25
N SER A 122 21.83 11.50 15.93
CA SER A 122 22.53 10.82 17.02
C SER A 122 21.71 10.81 18.31
N LEU A 123 20.63 10.02 18.33
CA LEU A 123 19.86 9.74 19.54
C LEU A 123 20.50 8.59 20.31
N ASN A 124 20.35 8.60 21.64
CA ASN A 124 20.71 7.44 22.46
C ASN A 124 19.94 6.19 21.99
N PHE A 125 20.59 5.02 21.93
CA PHE A 125 20.01 3.78 21.40
C PHE A 125 18.59 3.46 21.91
N LYS A 126 18.38 3.54 23.23
CA LYS A 126 17.06 3.27 23.84
C LYS A 126 15.99 4.31 23.46
N GLN A 127 16.38 5.57 23.34
CA GLN A 127 15.48 6.64 22.89
C GLN A 127 15.15 6.47 21.40
N LYS A 128 16.13 6.10 20.57
CA LYS A 128 15.91 5.78 19.15
C LYS A 128 14.91 4.64 18.98
N ASN A 129 15.08 3.52 19.68
CA ASN A 129 14.18 2.36 19.52
C ASN A 129 12.73 2.66 19.92
N ASN A 130 12.53 3.48 20.95
CA ASN A 130 11.19 3.94 21.33
C ASN A 130 10.62 4.93 20.30
N CYS A 131 11.45 5.82 19.75
CA CYS A 131 11.07 6.73 18.67
C CYS A 131 10.62 5.96 17.42
N ASP A 132 11.42 4.99 16.98
CA ASP A 132 11.14 4.15 15.81
C ASP A 132 9.84 3.36 16.01
N ALA A 133 9.64 2.80 17.21
CA ALA A 133 8.41 2.10 17.54
C ALA A 133 7.18 3.02 17.53
N LEU A 134 7.30 4.24 18.06
CA LEU A 134 6.22 5.22 18.07
C LEU A 134 5.82 5.65 16.65
N ILE A 135 6.82 5.96 15.81
CA ILE A 135 6.62 6.34 14.41
C ILE A 135 5.98 5.18 13.64
N TRP A 136 6.43 3.95 13.89
CA TRP A 136 5.86 2.75 13.29
C TRP A 136 4.37 2.57 13.65
N THR A 137 4.04 2.60 14.94
CA THR A 137 2.65 2.47 15.40
C THR A 137 1.78 3.55 14.76
N PHE A 138 2.23 4.80 14.82
CA PHE A 138 1.49 5.94 14.29
C PHE A 138 1.24 5.84 12.78
N SER A 139 2.29 5.50 12.02
CA SER A 139 2.22 5.29 10.57
C SER A 139 1.13 4.28 10.19
N ASN A 140 1.16 3.10 10.82
CA ASN A 140 0.21 2.03 10.54
C ASN A 140 -1.21 2.35 11.01
N SER A 141 -1.37 2.95 12.19
CA SER A 141 -2.68 3.33 12.72
C SER A 141 -3.36 4.37 11.84
N VAL A 142 -2.66 5.45 11.46
CA VAL A 142 -3.24 6.50 10.61
C VAL A 142 -3.49 5.99 9.19
N SER A 143 -2.59 5.18 8.63
CA SER A 143 -2.83 4.51 7.34
C SER A 143 -4.10 3.66 7.36
N GLY A 144 -4.31 2.87 8.43
CA GLY A 144 -5.53 2.11 8.67
C GLY A 144 -6.77 3.02 8.80
N LEU A 145 -6.68 4.15 9.51
CA LEU A 145 -7.76 5.12 9.63
C LEU A 145 -8.13 5.75 8.29
N ILE A 146 -7.15 6.11 7.45
CA ILE A 146 -7.40 6.64 6.10
C ILE A 146 -8.19 5.62 5.28
N LEU A 147 -7.78 4.34 5.33
CA LEU A 147 -8.50 3.26 4.65
C LEU A 147 -9.92 3.11 5.20
N LEU A 148 -10.08 3.06 6.52
CA LEU A 148 -11.36 2.91 7.21
C LEU A 148 -12.34 4.03 6.85
N VAL A 149 -11.90 5.29 6.98
CA VAL A 149 -12.71 6.48 6.70
C VAL A 149 -13.05 6.55 5.21
N GLY A 150 -12.07 6.33 4.34
CA GLY A 150 -12.25 6.34 2.89
C GLY A 150 -13.30 5.31 2.43
N LEU A 151 -13.16 4.07 2.89
CA LEU A 151 -14.12 3.00 2.55
C LEU A 151 -15.50 3.26 3.14
N SER A 152 -15.58 3.81 4.36
CA SER A 152 -16.86 4.16 5.00
C SER A 152 -17.60 5.26 4.23
N ILE A 153 -16.89 6.29 3.76
CA ILE A 153 -17.45 7.34 2.92
C ILE A 153 -17.93 6.76 1.58
N LEU A 154 -17.15 5.85 0.99
CA LEU A 154 -17.51 5.17 -0.26
C LEU A 154 -18.79 4.32 -0.14
N LEU A 155 -19.02 3.69 1.01
CA LEU A 155 -20.26 2.95 1.27
C LEU A 155 -21.48 3.87 1.34
N LYS A 156 -21.36 5.04 2.00
CA LYS A 156 -22.44 6.02 2.14
C LYS A 156 -22.74 6.76 0.84
N THR A 157 -21.73 6.99 0.00
CA THR A 157 -21.90 7.72 -1.25
C THR A 157 -22.65 6.86 -2.27
N ARG A 158 -23.75 7.40 -2.81
CA ARG A 158 -24.56 6.74 -3.86
C ARG A 158 -24.25 7.24 -5.28
N LYS A 159 -23.74 8.48 -5.43
CA LYS A 159 -23.47 9.08 -6.74
C LYS A 159 -22.03 8.79 -7.21
N LYS A 160 -21.87 8.43 -8.49
CA LYS A 160 -20.57 8.38 -9.19
C LYS A 160 -20.07 9.81 -9.44
N SER A 161 -19.67 10.49 -8.36
CA SER A 161 -19.02 11.81 -8.42
C SER A 161 -17.50 11.64 -8.40
N TYR A 162 -16.81 12.31 -9.32
CA TYR A 162 -15.36 12.48 -9.31
C TYR A 162 -14.97 13.57 -8.31
N LEU A 163 -13.86 13.38 -7.61
CA LEU A 163 -13.28 14.45 -6.81
C LEU A 163 -12.77 15.52 -7.77
N ARG A 164 -13.04 16.78 -7.45
CA ARG A 164 -12.44 17.91 -8.17
C ARG A 164 -10.92 17.82 -7.99
N PHE A 165 -10.17 18.13 -9.04
CA PHE A 165 -8.71 18.09 -9.01
C PHE A 165 -8.12 18.91 -7.84
N SER A 166 -8.69 20.10 -7.58
CA SER A 166 -8.31 20.93 -6.43
C SER A 166 -8.49 20.22 -5.09
N SER A 167 -9.63 19.55 -4.86
CA SER A 167 -9.89 18.81 -3.62
C SER A 167 -8.96 17.60 -3.48
N PHE A 168 -8.68 16.89 -4.58
CA PHE A 168 -7.73 15.78 -4.59
C PHE A 168 -6.31 16.23 -4.24
N SER A 169 -5.84 17.32 -4.86
CA SER A 169 -4.52 17.91 -4.56
C SER A 169 -4.42 18.40 -3.11
N LEU A 170 -5.50 19.01 -2.59
CA LEU A 170 -5.55 19.52 -1.23
C LEU A 170 -5.47 18.39 -0.19
N ILE A 171 -6.25 17.31 -0.37
CA ILE A 171 -6.19 16.13 0.52
C ILE A 171 -4.79 15.52 0.51
N THR A 172 -4.20 15.37 -0.67
CA THR A 172 -2.84 14.81 -0.81
C THR A 172 -1.81 15.68 -0.09
N CYS A 173 -1.86 17.00 -0.28
CA CYS A 173 -0.98 17.95 0.39
C CYS A 173 -1.16 17.89 1.93
N LEU A 174 -2.40 17.86 2.41
CA LEU A 174 -2.70 17.78 3.84
C LEU A 174 -2.17 16.50 4.46
N LEU A 175 -2.26 15.35 3.78
CA LEU A 175 -1.69 14.09 4.27
C LEU A 175 -0.16 14.14 4.37
N LEU A 176 0.51 14.74 3.38
CA LEU A 176 1.97 14.90 3.41
C LEU A 176 2.42 15.86 4.51
N LEU A 177 1.69 16.97 4.71
CA LEU A 177 1.93 17.91 5.79
C LEU A 177 1.69 17.27 7.16
N LEU A 178 0.63 16.47 7.30
CA LEU A 178 0.35 15.73 8.53
C LEU A 178 1.48 14.75 8.83
N ALA A 179 1.96 14.03 7.81
CA ALA A 179 3.08 13.11 7.97
C ALA A 179 4.38 13.83 8.40
N ALA A 180 4.77 14.90 7.70
CA ALA A 180 5.94 15.70 8.07
C ALA A 180 5.80 16.32 9.46
N GLY A 181 4.62 16.87 9.79
CA GLY A 181 4.32 17.44 11.10
C GLY A 181 4.46 16.41 12.22
N THR A 182 4.06 15.16 11.99
CA THR A 182 4.16 14.11 13.02
C THR A 182 5.60 13.74 13.33
N ILE A 183 6.46 13.63 12.31
CA ILE A 183 7.89 13.38 12.53
C ILE A 183 8.54 14.58 13.25
N TYR A 184 8.20 15.79 12.83
CA TYR A 184 8.68 17.02 13.48
C TYR A 184 8.27 17.08 14.96
N SER A 185 7.02 16.77 15.28
CA SER A 185 6.52 16.76 16.67
C SER A 185 7.20 15.68 17.52
N ILE A 186 7.45 14.49 16.98
CA ILE A 186 8.12 13.41 17.71
C ILE A 186 9.59 13.77 17.98
N THR A 187 10.28 14.37 17.01
CA THR A 187 11.69 14.74 17.14
C THR A 187 11.90 15.84 18.18
N ASN A 188 10.98 16.80 18.27
CA ASN A 188 11.05 17.90 19.23
C ASN A 188 10.39 17.59 20.58
N ALA A 189 9.88 16.37 20.77
CA ALA A 189 9.27 15.99 22.02
C ALA A 189 10.34 15.82 23.10
N SER A 190 10.23 16.56 24.20
CA SER A 190 11.14 16.45 25.34
C SER A 190 11.05 15.09 26.06
N PHE A 191 9.96 14.36 25.85
CA PHE A 191 9.70 13.06 26.46
C PHE A 191 9.10 12.10 25.43
N ILE A 192 9.82 11.01 25.15
CA ILE A 192 9.34 9.91 24.31
C ILE A 192 8.82 8.80 25.23
N PRO A 193 7.57 8.34 25.08
CA PRO A 193 7.03 7.27 25.90
C PRO A 193 7.81 5.97 25.69
N LYS A 194 7.86 5.14 26.72
CA LYS A 194 8.45 3.80 26.62
C LYS A 194 7.52 2.91 25.78
N MET A 195 8.00 2.48 24.62
CA MET A 195 7.24 1.66 23.67
C MET A 195 7.57 0.16 23.77
N TRP A 196 8.75 -0.17 24.32
CA TRP A 196 9.25 -1.55 24.46
C TRP A 196 9.22 -2.04 25.91
N PHE A 197 8.69 -3.24 26.13
CA PHE A 197 8.58 -3.90 27.43
C PHE A 197 9.29 -5.27 27.39
N GLU A 198 10.61 -5.26 27.64
CA GLU A 198 11.56 -6.35 27.31
C GLU A 198 11.44 -7.67 28.11
N GLN A 199 10.41 -7.85 28.96
CA GLN A 199 10.23 -9.10 29.76
C GLN A 199 8.76 -9.47 29.97
N GLU A 200 7.85 -8.77 29.31
CA GLU A 200 6.42 -9.04 29.37
C GLU A 200 6.02 -9.96 28.21
N HIS A 201 4.96 -10.74 28.39
CA HIS A 201 4.37 -11.52 27.28
C HIS A 201 3.86 -10.63 26.13
N ILE A 202 3.69 -9.32 26.40
CA ILE A 202 3.28 -8.29 25.45
C ILE A 202 4.39 -7.26 25.36
N SER A 203 5.28 -7.41 24.39
CA SER A 203 6.48 -6.55 24.26
C SER A 203 6.16 -5.16 23.75
N ARG A 204 5.13 -5.02 22.89
CA ARG A 204 4.75 -3.77 22.22
C ARG A 204 3.22 -3.57 22.22
N PRO A 205 2.62 -3.18 23.34
CA PRO A 205 1.16 -3.10 23.49
C PRO A 205 0.50 -2.09 22.54
N TYR A 206 1.20 -1.01 22.19
CA TYR A 206 0.67 0.06 21.34
C TYR A 206 0.37 -0.37 19.90
N GLU A 207 1.00 -1.45 19.40
CA GLU A 207 0.65 -2.05 18.11
C GLU A 207 -0.78 -2.63 18.11
N GLY A 208 -1.37 -2.84 19.29
CA GLY A 208 -2.78 -3.21 19.42
C GLY A 208 -3.74 -2.21 18.77
N ILE A 209 -3.35 -0.93 18.68
CA ILE A 209 -4.17 0.10 18.03
C ILE A 209 -4.35 -0.20 16.55
N SER A 210 -3.26 -0.45 15.82
CA SER A 210 -3.32 -0.77 14.38
C SER A 210 -4.05 -2.10 14.16
N LEU A 211 -3.82 -3.09 15.01
CA LEU A 211 -4.50 -4.39 14.99
C LEU A 211 -6.02 -4.26 15.10
N VAL A 212 -6.52 -3.48 16.07
CA VAL A 212 -7.97 -3.25 16.26
C VAL A 212 -8.58 -2.57 15.05
N ILE A 213 -7.90 -1.57 14.47
CA ILE A 213 -8.38 -0.86 13.28
C ILE A 213 -8.52 -1.81 12.10
N TYR A 214 -7.50 -2.63 11.80
CA TYR A 214 -7.57 -3.56 10.68
C TYR A 214 -8.54 -4.72 10.90
N LEU A 215 -8.69 -5.21 12.14
CA LEU A 215 -9.76 -6.16 12.48
C LEU A 215 -11.14 -5.58 12.22
N PHE A 216 -11.37 -4.32 12.63
CA PHE A 216 -12.63 -3.63 12.38
C PHE A 216 -12.91 -3.49 10.88
N ILE A 217 -11.88 -3.13 10.09
CA ILE A 217 -11.99 -3.06 8.63
C ILE A 217 -12.40 -4.42 8.05
N LEU A 218 -11.72 -5.50 8.43
CA LEU A 218 -12.00 -6.85 7.90
C LEU A 218 -13.37 -7.39 8.30
N MET A 219 -13.80 -7.15 9.54
CA MET A 219 -15.04 -7.72 10.07
C MET A 219 -16.28 -6.94 9.63
N PHE A 220 -16.21 -5.60 9.58
CA PHE A 220 -17.40 -4.77 9.37
C PHE A 220 -17.46 -4.04 8.03
N VAL A 221 -16.31 -3.58 7.53
CA VAL A 221 -16.27 -2.70 6.34
C VAL A 221 -16.04 -3.51 5.06
N TYR A 222 -15.07 -4.42 5.07
CA TYR A 222 -14.72 -5.28 3.94
C TYR A 222 -15.91 -6.09 3.40
N PRO A 223 -16.74 -6.78 4.22
CA PRO A 223 -17.84 -7.57 3.69
C PRO A 223 -18.87 -6.70 2.95
N LYS A 224 -19.10 -5.47 3.44
CA LYS A 224 -20.00 -4.50 2.81
C LYS A 224 -19.42 -3.97 1.51
N ILE A 225 -18.13 -3.63 1.49
CA ILE A 225 -17.43 -3.15 0.29
C ILE A 225 -17.41 -4.23 -0.79
N TYR A 226 -17.02 -5.45 -0.46
CA TYR A 226 -16.89 -6.54 -1.43
C TYR A 226 -18.24 -6.93 -2.05
N ARG A 227 -19.33 -6.87 -1.26
CA ARG A 227 -20.70 -7.06 -1.79
C ARG A 227 -21.13 -5.94 -2.74
N LYS A 228 -20.80 -4.68 -2.44
CA LYS A 228 -21.23 -3.51 -3.22
C LYS A 228 -20.37 -3.29 -4.47
N TYR A 229 -19.07 -3.56 -4.40
CA TYR A 229 -18.10 -3.34 -5.47
C TYR A 229 -17.19 -4.57 -5.60
N PRO A 230 -17.63 -5.66 -6.23
CA PRO A 230 -16.81 -6.86 -6.40
C PRO A 230 -15.69 -6.61 -7.43
N SER A 231 -14.47 -6.37 -6.94
CA SER A 231 -13.30 -6.13 -7.78
C SER A 231 -12.04 -6.73 -7.16
N ILE A 232 -10.99 -6.92 -7.96
CA ILE A 232 -9.68 -7.35 -7.48
C ILE A 232 -9.11 -6.41 -6.41
N LEU A 233 -9.36 -5.09 -6.51
CA LEU A 233 -8.90 -4.11 -5.52
C LEU A 233 -9.72 -4.20 -4.22
N SER A 234 -11.01 -4.52 -4.30
CA SER A 234 -11.81 -4.81 -3.11
C SER A 234 -11.29 -6.05 -2.40
N HIS A 235 -10.95 -7.10 -3.16
CA HIS A 235 -10.36 -8.32 -2.61
C HIS A 235 -8.95 -8.07 -2.04
N CYS A 236 -8.18 -7.16 -2.63
CA CYS A 236 -6.87 -6.74 -2.15
C CYS A 236 -6.93 -6.15 -0.72
N ILE A 237 -7.99 -5.43 -0.37
CA ILE A 237 -8.17 -4.85 0.98
C ILE A 237 -8.12 -5.94 2.06
N PHE A 238 -8.65 -7.13 1.77
CA PHE A 238 -8.62 -8.25 2.71
C PHE A 238 -7.20 -8.69 3.04
N TYR A 239 -6.35 -8.83 2.02
CA TYR A 239 -4.96 -9.26 2.21
C TYR A 239 -4.08 -8.17 2.81
N ILE A 240 -4.34 -6.89 2.51
CA ILE A 240 -3.71 -5.76 3.22
C ILE A 240 -4.04 -5.86 4.71
N GLY A 241 -5.33 -6.02 5.05
CA GLY A 241 -5.76 -6.11 6.45
C GLY A 241 -5.18 -7.32 7.19
N ILE A 242 -5.20 -8.51 6.58
CA ILE A 242 -4.61 -9.72 7.16
C ILE A 242 -3.11 -9.55 7.38
N THR A 243 -2.38 -9.02 6.39
CA THR A 243 -0.93 -8.83 6.48
C THR A 243 -0.58 -7.89 7.62
N GLN A 244 -1.35 -6.80 7.79
CA GLN A 244 -1.15 -5.86 8.89
C GLN A 244 -1.46 -6.47 10.26
N ILE A 245 -2.54 -7.24 10.39
CA ILE A 245 -2.86 -7.94 11.64
C ILE A 245 -1.73 -8.90 12.02
N ILE A 246 -1.26 -9.70 11.07
CA ILE A 246 -0.17 -10.66 11.31
C ILE A 246 1.12 -9.91 11.67
N THR A 247 1.46 -8.84 10.96
CA THR A 247 2.62 -7.99 11.27
C THR A 247 2.56 -7.45 12.70
N ALA A 248 1.40 -6.96 13.14
CA ALA A 248 1.20 -6.49 14.51
C ALA A 248 1.34 -7.64 15.52
N LEU A 249 0.80 -8.84 15.24
CA LEU A 249 0.95 -10.00 16.11
C LEU A 249 2.40 -10.44 16.28
N TYR A 250 3.21 -10.43 15.22
CA TYR A 250 4.66 -10.71 15.33
C TYR A 250 5.35 -9.72 16.29
N LEU A 251 5.01 -8.43 16.21
CA LEU A 251 5.62 -7.41 17.07
C LEU A 251 5.12 -7.43 18.52
N ILE A 252 3.84 -7.76 18.74
CA ILE A 252 3.23 -7.79 20.07
C ILE A 252 3.70 -9.03 20.85
N LEU A 253 3.66 -10.20 20.21
CA LEU A 253 3.75 -11.49 20.88
C LEU A 253 5.11 -12.18 20.73
N LEU A 254 5.83 -11.95 19.63
CA LEU A 254 7.05 -12.71 19.30
C LEU A 254 8.34 -11.87 19.35
N SER A 255 8.26 -10.56 19.14
CA SER A 255 9.44 -9.68 19.17
C SER A 255 9.62 -9.07 20.55
N HIS A 256 10.76 -9.32 21.20
CA HIS A 256 11.09 -8.79 22.53
C HIS A 256 12.20 -7.73 22.49
N VAL A 257 13.06 -7.77 21.47
CA VAL A 257 14.22 -6.88 21.34
C VAL A 257 14.34 -6.41 19.89
N PRO A 258 14.79 -5.16 19.64
CA PRO A 258 15.10 -4.71 18.29
C PRO A 258 16.04 -5.67 17.55
N TYR A 259 15.77 -5.88 16.26
CA TYR A 259 16.53 -6.76 15.35
C TYR A 259 16.49 -8.26 15.66
N ASP A 260 15.61 -8.69 16.57
CA ASP A 260 15.32 -10.11 16.72
C ASP A 260 14.64 -10.69 15.47
N SER A 261 14.50 -12.00 15.47
CA SER A 261 13.87 -12.77 14.39
C SER A 261 12.49 -12.22 13.98
N ALA A 262 11.62 -12.01 14.97
CA ALA A 262 10.24 -11.58 14.74
C ALA A 262 10.16 -10.11 14.28
N TYR A 263 11.05 -9.25 14.77
CA TYR A 263 11.22 -7.88 14.31
C TYR A 263 11.57 -7.85 12.82
N ASN A 264 12.57 -8.62 12.41
CA ASN A 264 13.01 -8.66 11.01
C ASN A 264 11.91 -9.20 10.09
N ILE A 265 11.16 -10.21 10.56
CA ILE A 265 9.99 -10.73 9.83
C ILE A 265 8.91 -9.66 9.70
N ALA A 266 8.60 -8.92 10.77
CA ALA A 266 7.58 -7.86 10.73
C ALA A 266 7.94 -6.74 9.73
N TYR A 267 9.21 -6.32 9.68
CA TYR A 267 9.68 -5.36 8.67
C TYR A 267 9.57 -5.90 7.24
N PHE A 268 9.90 -7.18 7.03
CA PHE A 268 9.70 -7.83 5.75
C PHE A 268 8.22 -7.90 5.35
N LEU A 269 7.33 -8.27 6.27
CA LEU A 269 5.88 -8.32 6.03
C LEU A 269 5.30 -6.94 5.72
N LYS A 270 5.87 -5.86 6.27
CA LYS A 270 5.48 -4.51 5.88
C LYS A 270 5.79 -4.20 4.42
N VAL A 271 6.92 -4.65 3.89
CA VAL A 271 7.21 -4.56 2.45
C VAL A 271 6.19 -5.37 1.64
N VAL A 272 5.86 -6.58 2.09
CA VAL A 272 4.81 -7.42 1.47
C VAL A 272 3.46 -6.69 1.46
N ASN A 273 3.13 -5.95 2.53
CA ASN A 273 1.90 -5.16 2.59
C ASN A 273 1.81 -4.07 1.52
N TYR A 274 2.94 -3.50 1.07
CA TYR A 274 2.98 -2.57 -0.07
C TYR A 274 3.02 -3.31 -1.42
N PHE A 275 3.56 -4.52 -1.45
CA PHE A 275 3.63 -5.35 -2.66
C PHE A 275 2.26 -5.83 -3.13
N ILE A 276 1.41 -6.29 -2.20
CA ILE A 276 0.06 -6.79 -2.48
C ILE A 276 -0.76 -5.79 -3.34
N PRO A 277 -0.96 -4.53 -2.93
CA PRO A 277 -1.70 -3.55 -3.73
C PRO A 277 -1.00 -3.19 -5.03
N CYS A 278 0.34 -3.15 -5.06
CA CYS A 278 1.10 -2.92 -6.28
C CYS A 278 0.75 -3.96 -7.36
N VAL A 279 0.87 -5.25 -7.03
CA VAL A 279 0.55 -6.35 -7.95
C VAL A 279 -0.92 -6.34 -8.35
N CYS A 280 -1.83 -6.07 -7.42
CA CYS A 280 -3.26 -6.00 -7.72
C CYS A 280 -3.60 -4.87 -8.71
N LEU A 281 -2.95 -3.70 -8.57
CA LEU A 281 -3.11 -2.59 -9.49
C LEU A 281 -2.54 -2.91 -10.87
N ILE A 282 -1.36 -3.55 -10.94
CA ILE A 282 -0.76 -3.98 -12.22
C ILE A 282 -1.70 -4.96 -12.94
N ILE A 283 -2.17 -6.00 -12.25
CA ILE A 283 -3.10 -6.98 -12.82
C ILE A 283 -4.38 -6.29 -13.29
N ASN A 284 -4.95 -5.40 -12.47
CA ASN A 284 -6.16 -4.67 -12.85
C ASN A 284 -5.93 -3.79 -14.09
N TYR A 285 -4.75 -3.15 -14.18
CA TYR A 285 -4.37 -2.33 -15.32
C TYR A 285 -4.25 -3.16 -16.60
N VAL A 286 -3.53 -4.29 -16.55
CA VAL A 286 -3.36 -5.20 -17.70
C VAL A 286 -4.71 -5.75 -18.18
N VAL A 287 -5.56 -6.20 -17.26
CA VAL A 287 -6.90 -6.71 -17.61
C VAL A 287 -7.75 -5.62 -18.26
N SER A 288 -7.74 -4.42 -17.67
CA SER A 288 -8.51 -3.29 -18.20
C SER A 288 -8.03 -2.86 -19.59
N TYR A 289 -6.71 -2.87 -19.82
CA TYR A 289 -6.14 -2.52 -21.11
C TYR A 289 -6.46 -3.55 -22.20
N ARG A 290 -6.38 -4.85 -21.89
CA ARG A 290 -6.79 -5.92 -22.81
C ARG A 290 -8.26 -5.82 -23.19
N ALA A 291 -9.13 -5.49 -22.24
CA ALA A 291 -10.56 -5.28 -22.51
C ALA A 291 -10.81 -4.10 -23.47
N VAL A 292 -10.00 -3.04 -23.39
CA VAL A 292 -10.08 -1.91 -24.33
C VAL A 292 -9.63 -2.32 -25.72
N LEU A 293 -8.50 -3.03 -25.85
CA LEU A 293 -7.99 -3.49 -27.16
C LEU A 293 -8.98 -4.41 -27.88
N ALA A 294 -9.61 -5.34 -27.16
CA ALA A 294 -10.63 -6.22 -27.73
C ALA A 294 -11.80 -5.41 -28.34
N ARG A 295 -12.30 -4.40 -27.61
CA ARG A 295 -13.38 -3.53 -28.10
C ARG A 295 -12.97 -2.70 -29.31
N SER A 296 -11.73 -2.21 -29.36
CA SER A 296 -11.23 -1.48 -30.53
C SER A 296 -11.21 -2.36 -31.78
N GLY A 297 -10.80 -3.62 -31.66
CA GLY A 297 -10.85 -4.59 -32.77
C GLY A 297 -12.28 -4.88 -33.24
N ASP A 298 -13.22 -5.07 -32.32
CA ASP A 298 -14.64 -5.31 -32.64
C ASP A 298 -15.28 -4.12 -33.38
N LEU A 299 -14.92 -2.89 -32.99
CA LEU A 299 -15.40 -1.67 -33.64
C LEU A 299 -14.86 -1.52 -35.06
N GLU A 300 -13.59 -1.84 -35.28
CA GLU A 300 -12.98 -1.79 -36.61
C GLU A 300 -13.60 -2.84 -37.55
N GLN A 301 -13.83 -4.05 -37.05
CA GLN A 301 -14.51 -5.11 -37.80
C GLN A 301 -15.97 -4.74 -38.13
N ASN A 302 -16.70 -4.17 -37.18
CA ASN A 302 -18.09 -3.75 -37.40
C ASN A 302 -18.19 -2.55 -38.35
N SER A 303 -17.26 -1.58 -38.26
CA SER A 303 -17.14 -0.48 -39.22
C SER A 303 -16.86 -0.99 -40.64
N GLY A 304 -15.96 -1.98 -40.76
CA GLY A 304 -15.67 -2.64 -42.04
C GLY A 304 -16.90 -3.35 -42.63
N LYS A 305 -17.68 -4.05 -41.81
CA LYS A 305 -18.94 -4.68 -42.23
C LYS A 305 -19.98 -3.66 -42.70
N ILE A 306 -20.14 -2.54 -42.00
CA ILE A 306 -21.09 -1.48 -42.39
C ILE A 306 -20.69 -0.85 -43.74
N ARG A 307 -19.39 -0.65 -43.99
CA ARG A 307 -18.88 -0.16 -45.28
C ARG A 307 -19.03 -1.17 -46.42
N ALA A 308 -19.06 -2.46 -46.11
CA ALA A 308 -19.23 -3.53 -47.09
C ALA A 308 -20.70 -3.82 -47.45
N ILE A 309 -21.68 -3.21 -46.78
CA ILE A 309 -23.10 -3.32 -47.16
C ILE A 309 -23.34 -2.44 -48.40
N PRO A 310 -23.64 -3.02 -49.58
CA PRO A 310 -23.97 -2.25 -50.77
C PRO A 310 -25.35 -1.61 -50.56
N GLY A 311 -25.39 -0.29 -50.38
CA GLY A 311 -26.65 0.48 -50.24
C GLY A 311 -26.68 1.53 -49.11
N LEU A 312 -25.68 1.56 -48.22
CA LEU A 312 -25.62 2.53 -47.10
C LEU A 312 -24.74 3.76 -47.35
N LEU A 313 -24.18 3.90 -48.56
CA LEU A 313 -23.43 5.09 -49.00
C LEU A 313 -24.34 6.19 -49.54
N VAL A 314 -25.37 6.59 -48.79
CA VAL A 314 -26.14 7.80 -49.12
C VAL A 314 -26.26 8.66 -47.87
N HIS A 315 -25.65 9.85 -47.94
CA HIS A 315 -25.61 10.96 -46.97
C HIS A 315 -24.53 10.93 -45.86
N SER A 316 -23.29 11.25 -46.26
CA SER A 316 -22.39 12.06 -45.42
C SER A 316 -22.64 13.54 -45.70
N PRO A 317 -23.07 14.38 -44.73
CA PRO A 317 -23.36 15.80 -44.96
C PRO A 317 -22.12 16.72 -44.91
N TYR A 318 -20.89 16.19 -44.92
CA TYR A 318 -19.67 17.00 -44.71
C TYR A 318 -18.81 17.27 -45.97
N SER A 319 -19.29 17.01 -47.18
CA SER A 319 -18.51 17.27 -48.42
C SER A 319 -19.15 18.31 -49.37
N GLN A 320 -19.72 19.40 -48.84
CA GLN A 320 -19.97 20.59 -49.64
C GLN A 320 -19.24 21.79 -49.04
N ASN A 321 -17.95 21.89 -49.35
CA ASN A 321 -17.25 23.17 -49.47
C ASN A 321 -16.28 23.01 -50.65
N GLY A 322 -16.86 23.00 -51.84
CA GLY A 322 -16.14 23.09 -53.09
C GLY A 322 -15.57 24.50 -53.25
N LEU A 323 -14.25 24.54 -53.33
CA LEU A 323 -13.42 25.48 -54.08
C LEU A 323 -14.20 26.47 -54.97
N SER A 324 -14.14 27.75 -54.63
CA SER A 324 -14.40 28.85 -55.56
C SER A 324 -13.17 29.06 -56.45
N THR A 325 -13.31 28.80 -57.76
CA THR A 325 -12.37 29.30 -58.78
C THR A 325 -13.13 29.83 -59.99
N SER A 326 -13.05 31.16 -60.17
CA SER A 326 -12.93 31.93 -61.45
C SER A 326 -14.15 31.91 -62.41
N PRO A 327 -14.27 32.83 -63.41
CA PRO A 327 -13.24 33.66 -64.09
C PRO A 327 -12.81 34.93 -63.36
#